data_AF-A0A2R6QND7-F1
#
_entry.id   AF-A0A2R6QND7-F1
#
_cell.length_a   1.000
_cell.length_b   1.000
_cell.length_c   1.000
_cell.angle_alpha   90.00
_cell.angle_beta   90.00
_cell.angle_gamma   90.00
#
_symmetry.space_group_name_H-M   'P 1'
#
loop_
_entity.id
_entity.type
_entity.pdbx_description
1 polymer ?
#
loop_
_entity_poly.entity_id
_entity_poly.type
_entity_poly.pdbx_seq_one_letter_code
_entity_poly.pdbx_strand_id
1 'polypeptide(L)'
;MGEEETKTTPVDEKAPKDSPTETKVFSDPATEKKSGDAVDRDAVLARVETEKRLALIKAWEESEKSKAENKAYKKLSAIGAWEDSQKANIEAKLKMIEEKIEKKKAEYAEKMNNKKAEIRKAAEEKKAVIEANRGDDILKVEEIAAKFRATGNTPKRLFGCFSF
;
A
#
# COMPACT_ATOMS: atom_id res chain seq x y z
N MET A 1 12.11 12.85 -24.55
CA MET A 1 11.90 12.45 -23.15
C MET A 1 11.16 11.12 -23.21
N GLY A 2 11.79 9.97 -22.98
CA GLY A 2 12.29 9.49 -21.67
C GLY A 2 11.05 9.00 -20.91
N GLU A 3 10.85 7.73 -20.58
CA GLU A 3 11.73 6.69 -19.99
C GLU A 3 11.23 5.30 -20.51
N GLU A 4 12.06 4.41 -21.07
CA GLU A 4 12.88 3.37 -20.41
C GLU A 4 12.12 2.46 -19.43
N GLU A 5 11.33 1.51 -19.96
CA GLU A 5 10.88 0.33 -19.21
C GLU A 5 11.89 -0.81 -19.39
N THR A 6 12.54 -1.19 -18.29
CA THR A 6 13.49 -2.29 -18.20
C THR A 6 12.81 -3.65 -18.30
N LYS A 7 13.05 -4.28 -19.44
CA LYS A 7 12.97 -5.70 -19.79
C LYS A 7 13.42 -6.63 -18.65
N THR A 8 12.49 -7.43 -18.11
CA THR A 8 12.81 -8.58 -17.26
C THR A 8 12.64 -9.86 -18.08
N THR A 9 13.76 -10.54 -18.35
CA THR A 9 13.82 -11.84 -19.04
C THR A 9 13.53 -12.99 -18.07
N PRO A 10 12.90 -14.09 -18.51
CA PRO A 10 12.68 -15.27 -17.69
C PRO A 10 14.00 -16.03 -17.50
N VAL A 11 14.29 -16.43 -16.25
CA VAL A 11 15.45 -17.26 -15.92
C VAL A 11 15.08 -18.72 -16.20
N ASP A 12 15.74 -19.28 -17.21
CA ASP A 12 15.74 -20.70 -17.57
C ASP A 12 16.25 -21.56 -16.40
N GLU A 13 15.39 -22.46 -15.91
CA GLU A 13 15.77 -23.58 -15.06
C GLU A 13 16.42 -24.67 -15.93
N LYS A 14 17.73 -24.55 -16.13
CA LYS A 14 18.55 -25.60 -16.74
C LYS A 14 19.16 -26.48 -15.64
N ALA A 15 18.59 -27.66 -15.48
CA ALA A 15 19.20 -28.79 -14.77
C ALA A 15 20.61 -29.10 -15.32
N PRO A 16 21.62 -29.34 -14.47
CA PRO A 16 22.86 -29.96 -14.92
C PRO A 16 22.65 -31.47 -15.05
N LYS A 17 22.61 -31.95 -16.30
CA LYS A 17 23.05 -33.30 -16.63
C LYS A 17 24.56 -33.28 -16.62
N ASP A 18 25.18 -34.01 -15.72
CA ASP A 18 26.53 -34.54 -15.92
C ASP A 18 26.63 -35.93 -15.28
N SER A 19 26.55 -36.93 -16.14
CA SER A 19 27.13 -38.25 -15.94
C SER A 19 28.12 -38.40 -17.08
N PRO A 20 29.41 -38.62 -16.78
CA PRO A 20 30.05 -39.77 -17.41
C PRO A 20 30.54 -40.76 -16.36
N THR A 21 30.00 -41.97 -16.47
CA THR A 21 30.52 -43.19 -15.89
C THR A 21 31.91 -43.46 -16.46
N GLU A 22 32.97 -43.16 -15.70
CA GLU A 22 34.28 -43.72 -15.97
C GLU A 22 34.42 -45.06 -15.26
N THR A 23 34.12 -46.10 -16.03
CA THR A 23 34.43 -47.51 -15.78
C THR A 23 35.96 -47.65 -15.71
N LYS A 24 36.54 -47.56 -14.51
CA LYS A 24 37.95 -47.91 -14.31
C LYS A 24 38.06 -49.42 -14.10
N VAL A 25 38.48 -50.08 -15.16
CA VAL A 25 38.87 -51.49 -15.26
C VAL A 25 39.77 -51.86 -14.06
N PHE A 26 39.27 -52.73 -13.18
CA PHE A 26 40.09 -53.38 -12.18
C PHE A 26 40.67 -54.65 -12.82
N SER A 27 41.88 -54.52 -13.35
CA SER A 27 42.75 -55.64 -13.67
C SER A 27 43.30 -56.20 -12.34
N ASP A 28 42.99 -57.46 -12.04
CA ASP A 28 43.74 -58.23 -11.05
C ASP A 28 45.22 -58.31 -11.45
N PRO A 29 46.13 -58.23 -10.48
CA PRO A 29 47.26 -59.12 -10.50
C PRO A 29 47.31 -59.94 -9.21
N ALA A 30 47.40 -61.24 -9.44
CA ALA A 30 47.69 -62.25 -8.46
C ALA A 30 48.90 -61.87 -7.58
N THR A 31 48.69 -62.00 -6.27
CA THR A 31 49.62 -62.48 -5.24
C THR A 31 51.12 -62.35 -5.47
N GLU A 32 51.76 -61.46 -4.69
CA GLU A 32 53.02 -61.80 -4.02
C GLU A 32 52.97 -61.35 -2.55
N LYS A 33 53.12 -62.32 -1.64
CA LYS A 33 53.32 -62.10 -0.20
C LYS A 33 54.70 -61.46 0.03
N LYS A 34 54.74 -60.29 0.68
CA LYS A 34 55.90 -59.90 1.50
C LYS A 34 55.47 -59.57 2.92
N SER A 35 56.28 -60.06 3.85
CA SER A 35 56.14 -60.15 5.30
C SER A 35 56.21 -58.78 6.03
N GLY A 36 55.43 -57.79 5.62
CA GLY A 36 55.36 -56.45 6.26
C GLY A 36 53.95 -55.89 6.48
N ASP A 37 52.91 -56.64 6.13
CA ASP A 37 51.53 -56.19 5.92
C ASP A 37 50.69 -56.00 7.21
N ALA A 38 51.15 -56.53 8.35
CA ALA A 38 50.41 -56.42 9.62
C ALA A 38 50.60 -55.03 10.28
N VAL A 39 51.82 -54.48 10.26
CA VAL A 39 52.15 -53.19 10.89
C VAL A 39 51.50 -52.01 10.14
N ASP A 40 51.37 -52.11 8.83
CA ASP A 40 50.70 -51.09 8.00
C ASP A 40 49.18 -51.07 8.26
N ARG A 41 48.54 -52.24 8.40
CA ARG A 41 47.12 -52.34 8.74
C ARG A 41 46.80 -51.75 10.11
N ASP A 42 47.63 -52.03 11.13
CA ASP A 42 47.44 -51.45 12.47
C ASP A 42 47.62 -49.92 12.45
N ALA A 43 48.57 -49.40 11.65
CA ALA A 43 48.74 -47.97 11.46
C ALA A 43 47.55 -47.31 10.74
N VAL A 44 46.98 -47.97 9.73
CA VAL A 44 45.76 -47.51 9.04
C VAL A 44 44.55 -47.53 9.97
N LEU A 45 44.38 -48.59 10.78
CA LEU A 45 43.30 -48.67 11.76
C LEU A 45 43.41 -47.55 12.82
N ALA A 46 44.60 -47.29 13.35
CA ALA A 46 44.82 -46.19 14.28
C ALA A 46 44.46 -44.83 13.66
N ARG A 47 44.80 -44.59 12.39
CA ARG A 47 44.39 -43.37 11.66
C ARG A 47 42.87 -43.28 11.55
N VAL A 48 42.21 -44.34 11.12
CA VAL A 48 40.74 -44.38 11.02
C VAL A 48 40.08 -44.13 12.37
N GLU A 49 40.61 -44.67 13.47
CA GLU A 49 40.11 -44.41 14.82
C GLU A 49 40.30 -42.94 15.23
N THR A 50 41.45 -42.35 14.92
CA THR A 50 41.68 -40.92 15.18
C THR A 50 40.75 -40.03 14.35
N GLU A 51 40.53 -40.36 13.09
CA GLU A 51 39.59 -39.65 12.20
C GLU A 51 38.16 -39.75 12.72
N LYS A 52 37.71 -40.94 13.14
CA LYS A 52 36.41 -41.14 13.78
C LYS A 52 36.25 -40.30 15.04
N ARG A 53 37.27 -40.26 15.89
CA ARG A 53 37.26 -39.43 17.12
C ARG A 53 37.16 -37.95 16.77
N LEU A 54 37.95 -37.46 15.82
CA LEU A 54 37.93 -36.06 15.38
C LEU A 54 36.59 -35.68 14.75
N ALA A 55 36.01 -36.57 13.93
CA ALA A 55 34.70 -36.37 13.33
C ALA A 55 33.60 -36.25 14.41
N LEU A 56 33.64 -37.09 15.44
CA LEU A 56 32.70 -37.02 16.56
C LEU A 56 32.84 -35.72 17.35
N ILE A 57 34.07 -35.29 17.66
CA ILE A 57 34.34 -34.02 18.34
C ILE A 57 33.81 -32.85 17.52
N LYS A 58 34.09 -32.84 16.21
CA LYS A 58 33.61 -31.79 15.30
C LYS A 58 32.08 -31.75 15.23
N ALA A 59 31.42 -32.90 15.14
CA ALA A 59 29.97 -32.98 15.13
C ALA A 59 29.35 -32.47 16.45
N TRP A 60 29.98 -32.79 17.58
CA TRP A 60 29.56 -32.29 18.89
C TRP A 60 29.75 -30.76 19.00
N GLU A 61 30.93 -30.26 18.60
CA GLU A 61 31.23 -28.82 18.59
C GLU A 61 30.21 -28.04 17.73
N GLU A 62 29.92 -28.54 16.53
CA GLU A 62 28.94 -27.92 15.63
C GLU A 62 27.53 -27.95 16.23
N SER A 63 27.15 -29.03 16.91
CA SER A 63 25.87 -29.11 17.62
C SER A 63 25.77 -28.07 18.75
N GLU A 64 26.84 -27.88 19.52
CA GLU A 64 26.87 -26.88 20.59
C GLU A 64 26.84 -25.44 20.04
N LYS A 65 27.56 -25.17 18.93
CA LYS A 65 27.48 -23.89 18.22
C LYS A 65 26.07 -23.61 17.73
N SER A 66 25.43 -24.57 17.06
CA SER A 66 24.07 -24.44 16.57
C SER A 66 23.06 -24.18 17.71
N LYS A 67 23.23 -24.79 18.89
CA LYS A 67 22.40 -24.49 20.06
C LYS A 67 22.56 -23.03 20.53
N ALA A 68 23.80 -22.53 20.57
CA ALA A 68 24.08 -21.15 20.95
C ALA A 68 23.49 -20.15 19.93
N GLU A 69 23.67 -20.42 18.64
CA GLU A 69 23.12 -19.61 17.54
C GLU A 69 21.60 -19.58 17.56
N ASN A 70 20.94 -20.73 17.72
CA ASN A 70 19.48 -20.80 17.81
C ASN A 70 18.94 -19.99 18.99
N LYS A 71 19.64 -20.00 20.13
CA LYS A 71 19.27 -19.19 21.29
C LYS A 71 19.41 -17.69 21.01
N ALA A 72 20.49 -17.29 20.33
CA ALA A 72 20.70 -15.89 19.93
C ALA A 72 19.64 -15.44 18.91
N TYR A 73 19.39 -16.25 17.88
CA TYR A 73 18.40 -15.98 16.84
C TYR A 73 17.00 -15.74 17.42
N LYS A 74 16.54 -16.60 18.34
CA LYS A 74 15.25 -16.42 19.02
C LYS A 74 15.15 -15.09 19.77
N LYS A 75 16.22 -14.66 20.45
CA LYS A 75 16.25 -13.38 21.17
C LYS A 75 16.22 -12.20 20.20
N LEU A 76 17.03 -12.25 19.14
CA LEU A 76 17.06 -11.19 18.13
C LEU A 76 15.70 -11.07 17.41
N SER A 77 15.08 -12.20 17.06
CA SER A 77 13.74 -12.22 16.47
C SER A 77 12.69 -11.64 17.41
N ALA A 78 12.74 -11.96 18.72
CA ALA A 78 11.83 -11.38 19.70
C ALA A 78 12.01 -9.87 19.85
N ILE A 79 13.24 -9.37 19.82
CA ILE A 79 13.54 -7.93 19.84
C ILE A 79 12.98 -7.25 18.58
N GLY A 80 13.25 -7.81 17.40
CA GLY A 80 12.72 -7.27 16.14
C GLY A 80 11.20 -7.19 16.13
N ALA A 81 10.51 -8.26 16.54
CA ALA A 81 9.05 -8.27 16.64
C ALA A 81 8.52 -7.23 17.64
N TRP A 82 9.21 -7.02 18.76
CA TRP A 82 8.85 -6.00 19.74
C TRP A 82 9.03 -4.58 19.17
N GLU A 83 10.14 -4.31 18.48
CA GLU A 83 10.38 -3.03 17.82
C GLU A 83 9.32 -2.72 16.77
N ASP A 84 8.98 -3.70 15.93
CA ASP A 84 7.95 -3.54 14.90
C ASP A 84 6.57 -3.28 15.53
N SER A 85 6.26 -3.93 16.66
CA SER A 85 5.05 -3.62 17.43
C SER A 85 5.03 -2.18 17.94
N GLN A 86 6.16 -1.66 18.45
CA GLN A 86 6.26 -0.27 18.89
C GLN A 86 6.10 0.72 17.72
N LYS A 87 6.76 0.44 16.58
CA LYS A 87 6.62 1.25 15.36
C LYS A 87 5.18 1.30 14.88
N ALA A 88 4.53 0.14 14.76
CA ALA A 88 3.14 0.04 14.34
C ALA A 88 2.19 0.81 15.27
N ASN A 89 2.43 0.79 16.59
CA ASN A 89 1.64 1.56 17.55
C ASN A 89 1.80 3.09 17.35
N ILE A 90 3.02 3.55 17.06
CA ILE A 90 3.28 4.97 16.79
C ILE A 90 2.64 5.40 15.46
N GLU A 91 2.79 4.59 14.41
CA GLU A 91 2.16 4.82 13.10
C GLU A 91 0.63 4.85 13.19
N ALA A 92 0.03 3.96 13.98
CA ALA A 92 -1.41 3.97 14.23
C ALA A 92 -1.88 5.29 14.89
N LYS A 93 -1.12 5.81 15.88
CA LYS A 93 -1.42 7.10 16.51
C LYS A 93 -1.31 8.26 15.51
N LEU A 94 -0.31 8.24 14.63
CA LEU A 94 -0.17 9.23 13.57
C LEU A 94 -1.39 9.23 12.65
N LYS A 95 -1.79 8.04 12.16
CA LYS A 95 -2.96 7.88 11.30
C LYS A 95 -4.26 8.37 11.97
N MET A 96 -4.44 8.10 13.26
CA MET A 96 -5.59 8.62 14.02
C MET A 96 -5.61 10.16 14.09
N ILE A 97 -4.45 10.81 14.17
CA ILE A 97 -4.35 12.27 14.17
C ILE A 97 -4.67 12.82 12.77
N GLU A 98 -4.14 12.21 11.72
CA GLU A 98 -4.42 12.57 10.33
C GLU A 98 -5.91 12.47 10.00
N GLU A 99 -6.57 11.38 10.38
CA GLU A 99 -8.02 11.21 10.20
C GLU A 99 -8.83 12.29 10.95
N LYS A 100 -8.41 12.67 12.15
CA LYS A 100 -9.06 13.76 12.91
C LYS A 100 -8.90 15.11 12.22
N ILE A 101 -7.73 15.37 11.65
CA ILE A 101 -7.48 16.60 10.89
C ILE A 101 -8.34 16.62 9.63
N GLU A 102 -8.42 15.50 8.92
CA GLU A 102 -9.19 15.41 7.68
C GLU A 102 -10.71 15.56 7.92
N LYS A 103 -11.24 14.93 8.98
CA LYS A 103 -12.63 15.14 9.42
C LYS A 103 -12.92 16.60 9.70
N LYS A 104 -12.05 17.29 10.47
CA LYS A 104 -12.21 18.72 10.74
C LYS A 104 -12.19 19.55 9.46
N LYS A 105 -11.27 19.28 8.53
CA LYS A 105 -11.22 19.98 7.24
C LYS A 105 -12.53 19.82 6.47
N ALA A 106 -13.06 18.60 6.39
CA ALA A 106 -14.33 18.32 5.72
C ALA A 106 -15.50 19.08 6.36
N GLU A 107 -15.61 19.05 7.70
CA GLU A 107 -16.65 19.79 8.44
C GLU A 107 -16.58 21.31 8.19
N TYR A 108 -15.38 21.89 8.15
CA TYR A 108 -15.20 23.32 7.86
C TYR A 108 -15.54 23.65 6.40
N ALA A 109 -15.15 22.78 5.45
CA ALA A 109 -15.50 22.93 4.05
C ALA A 109 -17.02 22.88 3.83
N GLU A 110 -17.72 21.96 4.51
CA GLU A 110 -19.17 21.87 4.48
C GLU A 110 -19.82 23.14 5.04
N LYS A 111 -19.39 23.61 6.22
CA LYS A 111 -19.90 24.87 6.81
C LYS A 111 -19.71 26.06 5.87
N MET A 112 -18.56 26.15 5.19
CA MET A 112 -18.30 27.19 4.21
C MET A 112 -19.26 27.08 3.02
N ASN A 113 -19.47 25.88 2.50
CA ASN A 113 -20.38 25.65 1.37
C ASN A 113 -21.83 25.92 1.74
N ASN A 114 -22.27 25.56 2.95
CA ASN A 114 -23.60 25.88 3.47
C ASN A 114 -23.81 27.40 3.53
N LYS A 115 -22.84 28.17 4.05
CA LYS A 115 -22.90 29.64 4.03
C LYS A 115 -22.98 30.21 2.61
N LYS A 116 -22.22 29.67 1.67
CA LYS A 116 -22.31 30.07 0.25
C LYS A 116 -23.71 29.78 -0.32
N ALA A 117 -24.29 28.63 0.02
CA ALA A 117 -25.63 28.25 -0.39
C ALA A 117 -26.71 29.14 0.24
N GLU A 118 -26.58 29.51 1.52
CA GLU A 118 -27.46 30.46 2.20
C GLU A 118 -27.44 31.83 1.53
N ILE A 119 -26.25 32.36 1.22
CA ILE A 119 -26.12 33.64 0.50
C ILE A 119 -26.80 33.57 -0.86
N ARG A 120 -26.59 32.46 -1.60
CA ARG A 120 -27.23 32.26 -2.90
C ARG A 120 -28.74 32.19 -2.78
N LYS A 121 -29.26 31.42 -1.82
CA LYS A 121 -30.69 31.28 -1.55
C LYS A 121 -31.31 32.64 -1.21
N ALA A 122 -30.71 33.42 -0.32
CA ALA A 122 -31.18 34.75 0.03
C ALA A 122 -31.20 35.71 -1.17
N ALA A 123 -30.20 35.61 -2.07
CA ALA A 123 -30.18 36.39 -3.30
C ALA A 123 -31.28 35.96 -4.28
N GLU A 124 -31.53 34.65 -4.42
CA GLU A 124 -32.59 34.10 -5.25
C GLU A 124 -33.99 34.47 -4.71
N GLU A 125 -34.19 34.45 -3.39
CA GLU A 125 -35.42 34.91 -2.74
C GLU A 125 -35.72 36.39 -3.05
N LYS A 126 -34.71 37.27 -2.95
CA LYS A 126 -34.86 38.69 -3.33
C LYS A 126 -35.24 38.86 -4.80
N LYS A 127 -34.61 38.09 -5.69
CA LYS A 127 -34.95 38.10 -7.12
C LYS A 127 -36.37 37.62 -7.37
N ALA A 128 -36.81 36.57 -6.68
CA ALA A 128 -38.17 36.05 -6.80
C ALA A 128 -39.22 37.08 -6.35
N VAL A 129 -38.96 37.82 -5.26
CA VAL A 129 -39.85 38.91 -4.80
C VAL A 129 -39.95 40.03 -5.84
N ILE A 130 -38.83 40.43 -6.44
CA ILE A 130 -38.82 41.46 -7.49
C ILE A 130 -39.65 41.00 -8.69
N GLU A 131 -39.48 39.75 -9.14
CA GLU A 131 -40.22 39.22 -10.28
C GLU A 131 -41.72 39.05 -9.97
N ALA A 132 -42.07 38.67 -8.74
CA ALA A 132 -43.47 38.62 -8.30
C ALA A 132 -44.12 40.02 -8.33
N ASN A 133 -43.46 41.04 -7.76
CA ASN A 133 -43.95 42.42 -7.80
C ASN A 133 -44.12 42.93 -9.23
N ARG A 134 -43.16 42.61 -10.11
CA ARG A 134 -43.25 42.93 -11.54
C ARG A 134 -44.47 42.27 -12.19
N GLY A 135 -44.73 41.00 -11.90
CA GLY A 135 -45.93 40.30 -12.37
C GLY A 135 -47.22 40.96 -11.90
N ASP A 136 -47.29 41.31 -10.62
CA ASP A 136 -48.44 42.00 -10.03
C ASP A 136 -48.70 43.36 -10.68
N ASP A 137 -47.65 44.15 -10.95
CA ASP A 137 -47.78 45.45 -11.58
C ASP A 137 -48.24 45.33 -13.04
N ILE A 138 -47.76 44.32 -13.78
CA ILE A 138 -48.25 44.01 -15.12
C ILE A 138 -49.75 43.64 -15.07
N LEU A 139 -50.15 42.75 -14.16
CA LEU A 139 -51.56 42.35 -14.00
C LEU A 139 -52.46 43.54 -13.67
N LYS A 140 -52.04 44.45 -12.79
CA LYS A 140 -52.80 45.69 -12.49
C LYS A 140 -52.97 46.56 -13.73
N VAL A 141 -51.91 46.74 -14.52
CA VAL A 141 -51.97 47.51 -15.78
C VAL A 141 -52.92 46.85 -16.78
N GLU A 142 -52.88 45.52 -16.90
CA GLU A 142 -53.77 44.76 -17.76
C GLU A 142 -55.24 44.86 -17.32
N GLU A 143 -55.50 44.79 -16.01
CA GLU A 143 -56.84 44.96 -15.45
C GLU A 143 -57.39 46.37 -15.72
N ILE A 144 -56.57 47.41 -15.51
CA ILE A 144 -56.92 48.79 -15.83
C ILE A 144 -57.19 48.96 -17.33
N ALA A 145 -56.34 48.40 -18.19
CA ALA A 145 -56.53 48.43 -19.64
C ALA A 145 -57.83 47.72 -20.05
N ALA A 146 -58.16 46.57 -19.44
CA ALA A 146 -59.41 45.86 -19.68
C ALA A 146 -60.63 46.70 -19.25
N LYS A 147 -60.57 47.40 -18.11
CA LYS A 147 -61.62 48.34 -17.68
C LYS A 147 -61.84 49.46 -18.69
N PHE A 148 -60.76 50.09 -19.18
CA PHE A 148 -60.87 51.13 -20.21
C PHE A 148 -61.51 50.62 -21.51
N ARG A 149 -61.12 49.41 -21.96
CA ARG A 149 -61.74 48.76 -23.13
C ARG A 149 -63.22 48.49 -22.93
N ALA A 150 -63.64 48.07 -21.74
CA ALA A 150 -65.04 47.77 -21.43
C ALA A 150 -65.91 49.03 -21.29
N THR A 151 -65.40 50.11 -20.68
CA THR A 151 -66.15 51.35 -20.46
C THR A 151 -66.08 52.33 -21.64
N GLY A 152 -65.19 52.09 -22.63
CA GLY A 152 -65.02 52.96 -23.80
C GLY A 152 -64.31 54.29 -23.50
N ASN A 153 -63.66 54.41 -22.34
CA ASN A 153 -62.99 55.62 -21.88
C ASN A 153 -61.48 55.54 -22.18
N THR A 154 -60.87 56.63 -22.66
CA THR A 154 -59.44 56.64 -23.03
C THR A 154 -58.58 57.03 -21.82
N PRO A 155 -57.43 56.35 -21.56
CA PRO A 155 -56.54 56.74 -20.46
C PRO A 155 -56.09 58.19 -20.60
N LYS A 156 -56.32 59.00 -19.55
CA LYS A 156 -56.07 60.46 -19.58
C LYS A 156 -54.59 60.87 -19.41
N ARG A 157 -53.71 59.95 -19.03
CA ARG A 157 -52.26 60.21 -18.82
C ARG A 157 -51.45 59.12 -19.53
N LEU A 158 -50.98 59.42 -20.75
CA LEU A 158 -50.18 58.49 -21.57
C LEU A 158 -48.76 58.26 -21.02
N PHE A 159 -48.21 59.18 -20.21
CA PHE A 159 -46.80 59.14 -19.77
C PHE A 159 -46.66 59.38 -18.26
N GLY A 160 -47.18 58.45 -17.46
CA GLY A 160 -47.01 58.51 -16.01
C GLY A 160 -45.77 57.78 -15.54
N CYS A 161 -44.76 58.55 -15.14
CA CYS A 161 -43.56 58.08 -14.44
C CYS A 161 -43.90 57.05 -13.35
N PHE A 162 -43.40 55.83 -13.51
CA PHE A 162 -43.32 54.84 -12.44
C PHE A 162 -42.26 55.35 -11.44
N SER A 163 -42.69 55.91 -10.32
CA SER A 163 -41.77 56.22 -9.21
C SER A 163 -41.34 54.89 -8.56
N PHE A 164 -40.07 54.56 -8.76
CA PHE A 164 -39.33 53.45 -8.16
C PHE A 164 -39.16 53.63 -6.65
#